data_AF-A0A9Q0V289-F1
#
_entry.id   AF-A0A9Q0V289-F1
#
_cell.length_a   1.000
_cell.length_b   1.000
_cell.length_c   1.000
_cell.angle_alpha   90.00
_cell.angle_beta   90.00
_cell.angle_gamma   90.00
#
_symmetry.space_group_name_H-M   'P 1'
#
loop_
_entity.id
_entity.type
_entity.pdbx_description
1 polymer ?
#
loop_
_entity_poly.entity_id
_entity_poly.type
_entity_poly.pdbx_seq_one_letter_code
_entity_poly.pdbx_strand_id
1 'polypeptide(L)'
;MNAVDVLCRILSSNCSMELKGDAAELCGVLFGNTRIRSTMAAARCVEPLVSLLVTEFSPAQHSVVCALDKLVDDEQLAELVAAHGAVIPLVGLLYGRSYMLHEAISRALVKLGKDRPACKMEMVKAGVIESILDILHEAPDFLCAAFAELLRILTNNTSIAKGPSAAKVVEPLFLLLTRPEFGPDGQHSALQVLVNILEHPQCRADYTLTSHQTIEPLIPLLDSPAPAVQQLAAELLSHLLMEEHLQKDPVTQQVIGPLIRVLGSGIHILQQRAVKALVSIALIWPNEIAKEGGVSELSKVILQADPSLPPCLVGICCFCFG
;
A
#
# COMPACT_ATOMS: atom_id res chain seq x y z
N MET A 1 -32.87 -5.38 27.20
CA MET A 1 -32.30 -4.20 26.52
C MET A 1 -30.85 -4.13 26.95
N ASN A 2 -29.94 -4.44 26.03
CA ASN A 2 -28.52 -4.37 26.34
C ASN A 2 -28.00 -2.93 26.12
N ALA A 3 -26.76 -2.64 26.53
CA ALA A 3 -26.19 -1.30 26.39
C ALA A 3 -26.17 -0.81 24.94
N VAL A 4 -25.91 -1.70 23.97
CA VAL A 4 -25.88 -1.37 22.54
C VAL A 4 -27.26 -0.96 22.03
N ASP A 5 -28.35 -1.58 22.50
CA ASP A 5 -29.72 -1.18 22.16
C ASP A 5 -30.02 0.26 22.58
N VAL A 6 -29.50 0.68 23.74
CA VAL A 6 -29.66 2.05 24.25
C VAL A 6 -28.87 3.03 23.38
N LEU A 7 -27.62 2.69 23.06
CA LEU A 7 -26.78 3.51 22.18
C LEU A 7 -27.38 3.66 20.78
N CYS A 8 -27.88 2.57 20.19
CA CYS A 8 -28.59 2.59 18.91
C CYS A 8 -29.76 3.59 18.94
N ARG A 9 -30.57 3.58 20.01
CA ARG A 9 -31.68 4.54 20.17
C ARG A 9 -31.20 5.98 20.28
N ILE A 10 -30.11 6.23 21.01
CA ILE A 10 -29.54 7.58 21.13
C ILE A 10 -29.09 8.07 19.74
N LEU A 11 -28.34 7.26 19.01
CA LEU A 11 -27.83 7.59 17.67
C LEU A 11 -28.98 7.92 16.69
N SER A 12 -30.07 7.15 16.73
CA SER A 12 -31.25 7.34 15.86
C SER A 12 -32.22 8.44 16.32
N SER A 13 -32.07 8.98 17.53
CA SER A 13 -33.01 9.98 18.08
C SER A 13 -32.67 11.42 17.68
N ASN A 14 -33.48 12.38 18.12
CA ASN A 14 -33.21 13.82 17.97
C ASN A 14 -32.35 14.39 19.12
N CYS A 15 -31.54 13.56 19.78
CA CYS A 15 -30.56 14.02 20.76
C CYS A 15 -29.51 14.96 20.15
N SER A 16 -28.83 15.72 21.01
CA SER A 16 -27.75 16.63 20.60
C SER A 16 -26.62 15.86 19.90
N MET A 17 -25.91 16.55 18.99
CA MET A 17 -24.75 15.95 18.30
C MET A 17 -23.65 15.54 19.27
N GLU A 18 -23.50 16.25 20.38
CA GLU A 18 -22.59 15.88 21.47
C GLU A 18 -22.96 14.50 22.05
N LEU A 19 -24.22 14.30 22.45
CA LEU A 19 -24.67 13.02 23.01
C LEU A 19 -24.61 11.87 21.99
N LYS A 20 -24.82 12.16 20.69
CA LYS A 20 -24.60 11.18 19.62
C LYS A 20 -23.12 10.86 19.43
N GLY A 21 -22.24 11.84 19.59
CA GLY A 21 -20.78 11.66 19.61
C GLY A 21 -20.33 10.76 20.76
N ASP A 22 -20.81 11.01 21.97
CA ASP A 22 -20.52 10.18 23.16
C ASP A 22 -21.04 8.74 22.96
N ALA A 23 -22.23 8.61 22.38
CA ALA A 23 -22.80 7.29 22.07
C ALA A 23 -21.96 6.55 21.02
N ALA A 24 -21.48 7.24 19.98
CA ALA A 24 -20.60 6.68 18.98
C ALA A 24 -19.24 6.28 19.57
N GLU A 25 -18.68 7.08 20.48
CA GLU A 25 -17.44 6.76 21.18
C GLU A 25 -17.60 5.46 22.00
N LEU A 26 -18.69 5.35 22.77
CA LEU A 26 -18.96 4.13 23.53
C LEU A 26 -19.21 2.93 22.60
N CYS A 27 -19.86 3.13 21.45
CA CYS A 27 -19.95 2.11 20.40
C CYS A 27 -18.57 1.66 19.93
N GLY A 28 -17.62 2.57 19.68
CA GLY A 28 -16.25 2.24 19.31
C GLY A 28 -15.53 1.36 20.33
N VAL A 29 -15.71 1.64 21.62
CA VAL A 29 -15.16 0.80 22.70
C VAL A 29 -15.83 -0.58 22.71
N LEU A 30 -17.16 -0.63 22.66
CA LEU A 30 -17.92 -1.88 22.77
C LEU A 30 -17.71 -2.81 21.57
N PHE A 31 -17.63 -2.26 20.36
CA PHE A 31 -17.43 -3.04 19.13
C PHE A 31 -16.01 -3.59 18.99
N GLY A 32 -15.06 -3.15 19.83
CA GLY A 32 -13.77 -3.85 19.99
C GLY A 32 -13.92 -5.26 20.57
N ASN A 33 -15.05 -5.58 21.20
CA ASN A 33 -15.36 -6.93 21.66
C ASN A 33 -16.13 -7.71 20.59
N THR A 34 -15.51 -8.74 20.01
CA THR A 34 -16.11 -9.59 18.96
C THR A 34 -17.50 -10.13 19.36
N ARG A 35 -17.71 -10.50 20.64
CA ARG A 35 -19.02 -11.01 21.09
C ARG A 35 -20.12 -9.97 21.02
N ILE A 36 -19.80 -8.71 21.26
CA ILE A 36 -20.75 -7.60 21.18
C ILE A 36 -20.98 -7.21 19.71
N ARG A 37 -19.88 -7.14 18.94
CA ARG A 37 -19.91 -6.81 17.52
C ARG A 37 -20.77 -7.80 16.72
N SER A 38 -20.73 -9.10 16.99
CA SER A 38 -21.56 -10.10 16.31
C SER A 38 -23.03 -10.13 16.76
N THR A 39 -23.51 -9.16 17.55
CA THR A 39 -24.93 -9.09 17.96
C THR A 39 -25.79 -8.34 16.95
N MET A 40 -27.07 -8.67 16.90
CA MET A 40 -28.07 -7.93 16.11
C MET A 40 -28.14 -6.44 16.50
N ALA A 41 -27.88 -6.12 17.77
CA ALA A 41 -27.86 -4.73 18.24
C ALA A 41 -26.73 -3.92 17.58
N ALA A 42 -25.56 -4.52 17.39
CA ALA A 42 -24.45 -3.86 16.68
C ALA A 42 -24.77 -3.63 15.20
N ALA A 43 -25.38 -4.60 14.51
CA ALA A 43 -25.84 -4.43 13.13
C ALA A 43 -26.83 -3.27 12.99
N ARG A 44 -27.73 -3.08 13.96
CA ARG A 44 -28.69 -1.96 13.98
C ARG A 44 -28.04 -0.59 14.23
N CYS A 45 -26.81 -0.54 14.72
CA CYS A 45 -26.07 0.72 14.84
C CYS A 45 -25.49 1.19 13.49
N VAL A 46 -25.41 0.34 12.47
CA VAL A 46 -24.77 0.70 11.18
C VAL A 46 -25.46 1.89 10.52
N GLU A 47 -26.76 1.78 10.23
CA GLU A 47 -27.52 2.85 9.57
C GLU A 47 -27.41 4.20 10.29
N PRO A 48 -27.67 4.31 11.62
CA PRO A 48 -27.56 5.60 12.28
C PRO A 48 -26.12 6.12 12.35
N LEU A 49 -25.10 5.26 12.50
CA LEU A 49 -23.69 5.70 12.45
C LEU A 49 -23.33 6.25 11.06
N VAL A 50 -23.74 5.57 9.98
CA VAL A 50 -23.49 6.06 8.61
C VAL A 50 -24.21 7.38 8.36
N SER A 51 -25.44 7.55 8.87
CA SER A 51 -26.17 8.82 8.74
C SER A 51 -25.45 10.01 9.39
N LEU A 52 -24.67 9.77 10.45
CA LEU A 52 -23.91 10.80 11.16
C LEU A 52 -22.63 11.21 10.42
N LEU A 53 -22.19 10.49 9.38
CA LEU A 53 -21.08 10.93 8.54
C LEU A 53 -21.43 12.15 7.68
N VAL A 54 -22.71 12.34 7.37
CA VAL A 54 -23.21 13.36 6.43
C VAL A 54 -23.64 14.65 7.15
N THR A 55 -23.60 14.68 8.48
CA THR A 55 -23.93 15.90 9.25
C THR A 55 -22.81 16.94 9.16
N GLU A 56 -23.10 18.18 9.58
CA GLU A 56 -22.08 19.22 9.71
C GLU A 56 -20.85 18.73 10.48
N PHE A 57 -19.67 19.18 10.05
CA PHE A 57 -18.40 18.78 10.63
C PHE A 57 -18.42 19.03 12.15
N SER A 58 -18.18 17.98 12.91
CA SER A 58 -18.19 18.03 14.37
C SER A 58 -17.17 17.04 14.95
N PRO A 59 -16.68 17.26 16.19
CA PRO A 59 -15.79 16.31 16.85
C PRO A 59 -16.35 14.88 16.92
N ALA A 60 -17.69 14.74 16.89
CA ALA A 60 -18.39 13.46 16.87
C ALA A 60 -18.03 12.59 15.65
N GLN A 61 -17.62 13.18 14.51
CA GLN A 61 -17.26 12.41 13.31
C GLN A 61 -16.10 11.46 13.57
N HIS A 62 -15.12 11.87 14.38
CA HIS A 62 -14.02 10.97 14.77
C HIS A 62 -14.55 9.74 15.51
N SER A 63 -15.43 9.94 16.49
CA SER A 63 -16.07 8.85 17.23
C SER A 63 -16.90 7.93 16.34
N VAL A 64 -17.65 8.50 15.39
CA VAL A 64 -18.43 7.74 14.40
C VAL A 64 -17.52 6.89 13.51
N VAL A 65 -16.45 7.46 12.96
CA VAL A 65 -15.50 6.72 12.13
C VAL A 65 -14.80 5.64 12.95
N CYS A 66 -14.41 5.90 14.20
CA CYS A 66 -13.84 4.87 15.08
C CYS A 66 -14.82 3.72 15.34
N ALA A 67 -16.11 4.00 15.54
CA ALA A 67 -17.12 2.96 15.70
C ALA A 67 -17.29 2.12 14.43
N LEU A 68 -17.33 2.76 13.26
CA LEU A 68 -17.40 2.07 11.97
C LEU A 68 -16.14 1.23 11.71
N ASP A 69 -14.95 1.76 11.98
CA ASP A 69 -13.67 1.05 11.86
C ASP A 69 -13.66 -0.27 12.66
N LYS A 70 -14.28 -0.27 13.84
CA LYS A 70 -14.44 -1.50 14.65
C LYS A 70 -15.51 -2.44 14.13
N LEU A 71 -16.61 -1.92 13.57
CA LEU A 71 -17.66 -2.76 12.98
C LEU A 71 -17.14 -3.52 11.76
N VAL A 72 -16.38 -2.87 10.89
CA VAL A 72 -15.88 -3.45 9.63
C VAL A 72 -14.72 -4.46 9.81
N ASP A 73 -14.32 -4.75 11.06
CA ASP A 73 -13.50 -5.94 11.36
C ASP A 73 -14.28 -7.25 11.15
N ASP A 74 -15.61 -7.20 11.15
CA ASP A 74 -16.50 -8.32 10.84
C ASP A 74 -17.00 -8.20 9.39
N GLU A 75 -16.85 -9.29 8.62
CA GLU A 75 -17.12 -9.27 7.18
C GLU A 75 -18.59 -9.00 6.84
N GLN A 76 -19.53 -9.52 7.64
CA GLN A 76 -20.96 -9.30 7.42
C GLN A 76 -21.34 -7.85 7.74
N LEU A 77 -20.73 -7.27 8.77
CA LEU A 77 -20.94 -5.86 9.11
C LEU A 77 -20.24 -4.93 8.11
N ALA A 78 -19.09 -5.31 7.57
CA ALA A 78 -18.44 -4.56 6.50
C ALA A 78 -19.30 -4.52 5.21
N GLU A 79 -19.93 -5.64 4.84
CA GLU A 79 -20.95 -5.65 3.77
C GLU A 79 -22.12 -4.72 4.10
N LEU A 80 -22.62 -4.77 5.34
CA LEU A 80 -23.74 -3.94 5.77
C LEU A 80 -23.38 -2.44 5.75
N VAL A 81 -22.19 -2.06 6.24
CA VAL A 81 -21.69 -0.68 6.22
C VAL A 81 -21.54 -0.17 4.78
N ALA A 82 -21.00 -0.99 3.89
CA ALA A 82 -20.93 -0.66 2.46
C ALA A 82 -22.33 -0.50 1.84
N ALA A 83 -23.26 -1.42 2.13
CA ALA A 83 -24.63 -1.39 1.62
C ALA A 83 -25.44 -0.15 2.08
N HIS A 84 -25.10 0.42 3.24
CA HIS A 84 -25.66 1.69 3.71
C HIS A 84 -24.96 2.93 3.11
N GLY A 85 -24.03 2.75 2.18
CA GLY A 85 -23.42 3.87 1.43
C GLY A 85 -22.34 4.63 2.19
N ALA A 86 -21.65 3.99 3.15
CA ALA A 86 -20.64 4.66 3.97
C ALA A 86 -19.38 5.12 3.20
N VAL A 87 -19.09 4.53 2.04
CA VAL A 87 -17.85 4.78 1.28
C VAL A 87 -17.71 6.25 0.88
N ILE A 88 -18.75 6.82 0.24
CA ILE A 88 -18.69 8.20 -0.27
C ILE A 88 -18.53 9.21 0.88
N PRO A 89 -19.34 9.17 1.96
CA PRO A 89 -19.14 10.06 3.11
C PRO A 89 -17.76 9.90 3.77
N LEU A 90 -17.24 8.67 3.91
CA LEU A 90 -15.91 8.45 4.47
C LEU A 90 -14.81 9.11 3.63
N VAL A 91 -14.84 8.93 2.30
CA VAL A 91 -13.91 9.62 1.40
C VAL A 91 -14.09 11.15 1.50
N GLY A 92 -15.34 11.60 1.56
CA GLY A 92 -15.69 13.00 1.71
C GLY A 92 -15.21 13.64 3.02
N LEU A 93 -14.65 12.90 3.98
CA LEU A 93 -14.05 13.41 5.22
C LEU A 93 -12.51 13.49 5.16
N LEU A 94 -11.87 13.08 4.06
CA LEU A 94 -10.42 13.20 3.83
C LEU A 94 -10.01 14.62 3.39
N TYR A 95 -10.52 15.64 4.06
CA TYR A 95 -10.14 17.04 3.84
C TYR A 95 -9.77 17.74 5.15
N GLY A 96 -9.11 18.88 5.06
CA GLY A 96 -8.65 19.64 6.22
C GLY A 96 -7.41 19.03 6.88
N ARG A 97 -7.21 19.31 8.18
CA ARG A 97 -5.97 18.97 8.91
C ARG A 97 -6.18 18.03 10.11
N SER A 98 -7.20 17.18 10.06
CA SER A 98 -7.48 16.21 11.12
C SER A 98 -6.79 14.88 10.84
N TYR A 99 -5.46 14.82 11.03
CA TYR A 99 -4.66 13.65 10.67
C TYR A 99 -5.11 12.36 11.38
N MET A 100 -5.54 12.44 12.65
CA MET A 100 -6.09 11.29 13.38
C MET A 100 -7.39 10.78 12.77
N LEU A 101 -8.27 11.68 12.32
CA LEU A 101 -9.49 11.32 11.61
C LEU A 101 -9.17 10.68 10.26
N HIS A 102 -8.24 11.26 9.50
CA HIS A 102 -7.82 10.72 8.19
C HIS A 102 -7.20 9.33 8.32
N GLU A 103 -6.44 9.08 9.39
CA GLU A 103 -5.89 7.77 9.68
C GLU A 103 -7.01 6.76 9.99
N ALA A 104 -7.99 7.13 10.83
CA ALA A 104 -9.14 6.29 11.15
C ALA A 104 -10.01 5.99 9.91
N ILE A 105 -10.24 6.98 9.06
CA ILE A 105 -10.92 6.82 7.77
C ILE A 105 -10.15 5.85 6.88
N SER A 106 -8.83 6.02 6.78
CA SER A 106 -7.98 5.17 5.94
C SER A 106 -8.05 3.70 6.38
N ARG A 107 -8.01 3.44 7.70
CA ARG A 107 -8.18 2.07 8.24
C ARG A 107 -9.55 1.49 7.92
N ALA A 108 -10.62 2.27 8.08
CA ALA A 108 -11.98 1.81 7.75
C ALA A 108 -12.13 1.50 6.24
N LEU A 109 -11.60 2.37 5.37
CA LEU A 109 -11.63 2.19 3.93
C LEU A 109 -10.77 1.00 3.46
N VAL A 110 -9.61 0.76 4.08
CA VAL A 110 -8.79 -0.44 3.84
C VAL A 110 -9.61 -1.71 4.06
N LYS A 111 -10.34 -1.78 5.18
CA LYS A 111 -11.20 -2.93 5.52
C LYS A 111 -12.40 -3.06 4.59
N LEU A 112 -13.08 -1.96 4.27
CA LEU A 112 -14.19 -1.94 3.31
C LEU A 112 -13.75 -2.28 1.88
N GLY A 113 -12.50 -1.99 1.51
CA GLY A 113 -11.96 -2.33 0.21
C GLY A 113 -11.51 -3.78 0.12
N LYS A 114 -11.14 -4.42 1.24
CA LYS A 114 -10.66 -5.79 1.28
C LYS A 114 -11.69 -6.74 0.66
N ASP A 115 -11.24 -7.51 -0.33
CA ASP A 115 -12.04 -8.49 -1.08
C ASP A 115 -13.34 -7.95 -1.73
N ARG A 116 -13.48 -6.61 -1.84
CA ARG A 116 -14.67 -5.94 -2.39
C ARG A 116 -14.30 -4.98 -3.53
N PRO A 117 -14.18 -5.48 -4.78
CA PRO A 117 -13.83 -4.65 -5.93
C PRO A 117 -14.78 -3.47 -6.16
N ALA A 118 -16.08 -3.64 -5.90
CA ALA A 118 -17.07 -2.57 -6.06
C ALA A 118 -16.78 -1.37 -5.14
N CYS A 119 -16.45 -1.63 -3.86
CA CYS A 119 -16.09 -0.58 -2.91
C CYS A 119 -14.81 0.15 -3.32
N LYS A 120 -13.79 -0.56 -3.81
CA LYS A 120 -12.56 0.08 -4.33
C LYS A 120 -12.86 1.03 -5.48
N MET A 121 -13.69 0.60 -6.43
CA MET A 121 -14.09 1.42 -7.56
C MET A 121 -14.90 2.65 -7.13
N GLU A 122 -15.76 2.49 -6.12
CA GLU A 122 -16.52 3.60 -5.54
C GLU A 122 -15.61 4.60 -4.83
N MET A 123 -14.62 4.15 -4.05
CA MET A 123 -13.63 5.01 -3.40
C MET A 123 -12.85 5.86 -4.42
N VAL A 124 -12.39 5.24 -5.51
CA VAL A 124 -11.67 5.96 -6.58
C VAL A 124 -12.60 6.96 -7.28
N LYS A 125 -13.84 6.58 -7.59
CA LYS A 125 -14.84 7.50 -8.17
C LYS A 125 -15.17 8.68 -7.25
N ALA A 126 -15.14 8.46 -5.93
CA ALA A 126 -15.33 9.49 -4.93
C ALA A 126 -14.10 10.40 -4.72
N GLY A 127 -12.98 10.14 -5.41
CA GLY A 127 -11.79 11.00 -5.36
C GLY A 127 -10.85 10.71 -4.20
N VAL A 128 -10.83 9.47 -3.67
CA VAL A 128 -9.94 9.10 -2.55
C VAL A 128 -8.47 9.33 -2.86
N ILE A 129 -8.04 9.08 -4.11
CA ILE A 129 -6.64 9.22 -4.52
C ILE A 129 -6.25 10.69 -4.55
N GLU A 130 -7.11 11.53 -5.16
CA GLU A 130 -6.94 12.98 -5.18
C GLU A 130 -6.88 13.56 -3.76
N SER A 131 -7.79 13.14 -2.88
CA SER A 131 -7.82 13.58 -1.48
C SER A 131 -6.54 13.25 -0.72
N ILE A 132 -5.97 12.05 -0.96
CA ILE A 132 -4.67 11.66 -0.39
C ILE A 132 -3.56 12.56 -0.92
N LEU A 133 -3.49 12.74 -2.24
CA LEU A 133 -2.44 13.52 -2.90
C LEU A 133 -2.40 14.98 -2.45
N ASP A 134 -3.57 15.58 -2.19
CA ASP A 134 -3.69 16.97 -1.74
C ASP A 134 -2.91 17.25 -0.44
N ILE A 135 -2.79 16.26 0.46
CA ILE A 135 -2.15 16.43 1.77
C ILE A 135 -0.90 15.57 1.98
N LEU A 136 -0.58 14.64 1.08
CA LEU A 136 0.49 13.65 1.24
C LEU A 136 1.86 14.26 1.59
N HIS A 137 2.16 15.43 1.01
CA HIS A 137 3.41 16.13 1.22
C HIS A 137 3.52 16.81 2.60
N GLU A 138 2.40 17.26 3.18
CA GLU A 138 2.34 17.85 4.54
C GLU A 138 2.08 16.80 5.63
N ALA A 139 1.59 15.61 5.26
CA ALA A 139 1.17 14.59 6.19
C ALA A 139 2.36 14.01 6.99
N PRO A 140 2.17 13.73 8.29
CA PRO A 140 3.15 13.02 9.11
C PRO A 140 3.28 11.56 8.66
N ASP A 141 4.42 10.94 8.94
CA ASP A 141 4.77 9.64 8.36
C ASP A 141 3.80 8.50 8.76
N PHE A 142 3.21 8.54 9.95
CA PHE A 142 2.17 7.57 10.34
C PHE A 142 0.94 7.64 9.41
N LEU A 143 0.55 8.85 8.99
CA LEU A 143 -0.58 9.04 8.10
C LEU A 143 -0.20 8.68 6.66
N CYS A 144 1.00 9.03 6.21
CA CYS A 144 1.54 8.56 4.94
C CYS A 144 1.54 7.04 4.84
N ALA A 145 1.86 6.33 5.93
CA ALA A 145 1.82 4.87 5.97
C ALA A 145 0.37 4.34 5.83
N ALA A 146 -0.59 4.94 6.52
CA ALA A 146 -2.01 4.61 6.38
C ALA A 146 -2.54 4.87 4.95
N PHE A 147 -2.12 5.97 4.32
CA PHE A 147 -2.45 6.27 2.93
C PHE A 147 -1.81 5.29 1.96
N ALA A 148 -0.53 4.93 2.15
CA ALA A 148 0.13 3.92 1.35
C ALA A 148 -0.58 2.56 1.45
N GLU A 149 -1.06 2.19 2.65
CA GLU A 149 -1.85 0.97 2.84
C GLU A 149 -3.19 1.01 2.09
N LEU A 150 -3.90 2.14 2.17
CA LEU A 150 -5.16 2.34 1.43
C LEU A 150 -4.91 2.25 -0.08
N LEU A 151 -3.91 2.95 -0.60
CA LEU A 151 -3.50 2.87 -2.00
C LEU A 151 -3.11 1.44 -2.41
N ARG A 152 -2.47 0.67 -1.53
CA ARG A 152 -2.12 -0.74 -1.78
C ARG A 152 -3.36 -1.61 -1.96
N ILE A 153 -4.39 -1.42 -1.13
CA ILE A 153 -5.67 -2.13 -1.28
C ILE A 153 -6.40 -1.73 -2.56
N LEU A 154 -6.33 -0.47 -2.96
CA LEU A 154 -6.95 0.01 -4.19
C LEU A 154 -6.25 -0.54 -5.44
N THR A 155 -4.92 -0.46 -5.48
CA THR A 155 -4.11 -0.84 -6.65
C THR A 155 -3.90 -2.35 -6.83
N ASN A 156 -4.28 -3.19 -5.86
CA ASN A 156 -4.36 -4.63 -6.13
C ASN A 156 -5.51 -4.98 -7.11
N ASN A 157 -6.37 -4.02 -7.47
CA ASN A 157 -7.30 -4.11 -8.58
C ASN A 157 -6.63 -3.59 -9.85
N THR A 158 -6.45 -4.46 -10.85
CA THR A 158 -5.76 -4.14 -12.11
C THR A 158 -6.39 -2.97 -12.88
N SER A 159 -7.72 -2.79 -12.82
CA SER A 159 -8.39 -1.67 -13.49
C SER A 159 -8.05 -0.33 -12.82
N ILE A 160 -7.89 -0.32 -11.49
CA ILE A 160 -7.45 0.85 -10.74
C ILE A 160 -5.96 1.11 -10.98
N ALA A 161 -5.12 0.07 -10.90
CA ALA A 161 -3.67 0.19 -11.09
C ALA A 161 -3.29 0.80 -12.46
N LYS A 162 -4.03 0.44 -13.51
CA LYS A 162 -3.85 0.98 -14.87
C LYS A 162 -4.57 2.32 -15.11
N GLY A 163 -5.33 2.79 -14.12
CA GLY A 163 -6.16 3.98 -14.24
C GLY A 163 -5.35 5.28 -14.13
N PRO A 164 -5.86 6.39 -14.70
CA PRO A 164 -5.16 7.68 -14.68
C PRO A 164 -4.98 8.26 -13.28
N SER A 165 -5.85 7.94 -12.32
CA SER A 165 -5.65 8.40 -10.93
C SER A 165 -4.50 7.68 -10.24
N ALA A 166 -4.32 6.37 -10.46
CA ALA A 166 -3.18 5.64 -9.91
C ALA A 166 -1.86 6.14 -10.49
N ALA A 167 -1.86 6.61 -11.75
CA ALA A 167 -0.66 7.17 -12.35
C ALA A 167 -0.08 8.36 -11.55
N LYS A 168 -0.96 9.19 -10.98
CA LYS A 168 -0.58 10.38 -10.21
C LYS A 168 0.15 10.05 -8.90
N VAL A 169 0.06 8.82 -8.38
CA VAL A 169 0.70 8.45 -7.11
C VAL A 169 2.15 7.99 -7.26
N VAL A 170 2.62 7.67 -8.47
CA VAL A 170 3.94 7.07 -8.70
C VAL A 170 5.07 7.95 -8.17
N GLU A 171 5.19 9.18 -8.66
CA GLU A 171 6.24 10.11 -8.22
C GLU A 171 6.14 10.46 -6.72
N PRO A 172 4.96 10.82 -6.17
CA PRO A 172 4.83 11.07 -4.74
C PRO A 172 5.25 9.89 -3.86
N LEU A 173 4.97 8.64 -4.26
CA LEU A 173 5.37 7.47 -3.48
C LEU A 173 6.88 7.24 -3.51
N PHE A 174 7.57 7.48 -4.64
CA PHE A 174 9.03 7.46 -4.64
C PHE A 174 9.61 8.52 -3.71
N LEU A 175 9.02 9.73 -3.68
CA LEU A 175 9.45 10.77 -2.76
C LEU A 175 9.26 10.34 -1.29
N LEU A 176 8.14 9.70 -0.94
CA LEU A 176 7.91 9.19 0.41
C LEU A 176 8.95 8.15 0.82
N LEU A 177 9.40 7.28 -0.10
CA LEU A 177 10.43 6.27 0.18
C LEU A 177 11.79 6.88 0.58
N THR A 178 12.03 8.15 0.27
CA THR A 178 13.26 8.85 0.69
C THR A 178 13.18 9.46 2.09
N ARG A 179 12.00 9.45 2.73
CA ARG A 179 11.84 9.99 4.09
C ARG A 179 12.47 9.06 5.13
N PRO A 180 13.31 9.58 6.04
CA PRO A 180 14.06 8.75 6.99
C PRO A 180 13.17 8.08 8.04
N GLU A 181 12.04 8.68 8.42
CA GLU A 181 11.13 8.16 9.44
C GLU A 181 9.97 7.33 8.84
N PHE A 182 9.95 7.14 7.52
CA PHE A 182 8.96 6.31 6.87
C PHE A 182 9.29 4.83 7.08
N GLY A 183 8.68 4.24 8.11
CA GLY A 183 9.01 2.91 8.60
C GLY A 183 8.68 1.76 7.64
N PRO A 184 9.14 0.52 7.95
CA PRO A 184 9.05 -0.64 7.07
C PRO A 184 7.64 -1.00 6.57
N ASP A 185 6.61 -0.82 7.40
CA ASP A 185 5.22 -1.11 7.02
C ASP A 185 4.71 -0.13 5.96
N GLY A 186 5.07 1.15 6.11
CA GLY A 186 4.81 2.20 5.14
C GLY A 186 5.58 1.96 3.84
N GLN A 187 6.88 1.66 3.95
CA GLN A 187 7.74 1.31 2.81
C GLN A 187 7.19 0.10 2.03
N HIS A 188 6.82 -0.97 2.73
CA HIS A 188 6.21 -2.15 2.14
C HIS A 188 4.95 -1.78 1.35
N SER A 189 4.08 -0.95 1.95
CA SER A 189 2.85 -0.54 1.28
C SER A 189 3.10 0.33 0.05
N ALA A 190 3.98 1.32 0.15
CA ALA A 190 4.34 2.19 -0.97
C ALA A 190 5.01 1.41 -2.11
N LEU A 191 5.95 0.52 -1.79
CA LEU A 191 6.58 -0.35 -2.78
C LEU A 191 5.57 -1.27 -3.47
N GLN A 192 4.63 -1.86 -2.72
CA GLN A 192 3.62 -2.73 -3.32
C GLN A 192 2.69 -1.95 -4.27
N VAL A 193 2.35 -0.70 -3.97
CA VAL A 193 1.60 0.17 -4.89
C VAL A 193 2.40 0.40 -6.17
N LEU A 194 3.69 0.75 -6.03
CA LEU A 194 4.57 0.98 -7.17
C LEU A 194 4.72 -0.29 -8.02
N VAL A 195 4.88 -1.48 -7.41
CA VAL A 195 4.92 -2.76 -8.12
C VAL A 195 3.61 -3.01 -8.88
N ASN A 196 2.45 -2.86 -8.23
CA ASN A 196 1.13 -3.08 -8.86
C ASN A 196 0.92 -2.19 -10.10
N ILE A 197 1.44 -0.96 -10.09
CA ILE A 197 1.31 -0.02 -11.20
C ILE A 197 2.38 -0.32 -12.27
N LEU A 198 3.65 -0.40 -11.88
CA LEU A 198 4.81 -0.43 -12.79
C LEU A 198 5.14 -1.83 -13.31
N GLU A 199 4.48 -2.89 -12.83
CA GLU A 199 4.51 -4.20 -13.50
C GLU A 199 3.90 -4.14 -14.91
N HIS A 200 3.08 -3.12 -15.19
CA HIS A 200 2.41 -2.93 -16.45
C HIS A 200 3.23 -2.02 -17.40
N PRO A 201 3.65 -2.49 -18.59
CA PRO A 201 4.52 -1.72 -19.49
C PRO A 201 3.98 -0.34 -19.89
N GLN A 202 2.67 -0.23 -20.14
CA GLN A 202 2.06 1.05 -20.50
C GLN A 202 2.18 2.10 -19.37
N CYS A 203 2.19 1.65 -18.12
CA CYS A 203 2.38 2.49 -16.94
C CYS A 203 3.86 2.84 -16.69
N ARG A 204 4.80 2.37 -17.52
CA ARG A 204 6.21 2.81 -17.48
C ARG A 204 6.51 3.76 -18.63
N ALA A 205 5.94 3.48 -19.80
CA ALA A 205 6.12 4.27 -21.02
C ALA A 205 5.58 5.71 -20.91
N ASP A 206 4.53 5.93 -20.10
CA ASP A 206 3.90 7.24 -19.95
C ASP A 206 4.74 8.25 -19.13
N TYR A 207 5.86 7.83 -18.53
CA TYR A 207 6.62 8.67 -17.63
C TYR A 207 8.06 8.92 -18.08
N THR A 208 8.51 10.16 -17.94
CA THR A 208 9.92 10.53 -17.96
C THR A 208 10.57 10.28 -16.59
N LEU A 209 10.40 9.08 -16.04
CA LEU A 209 11.02 8.71 -14.77
C LEU A 209 12.54 8.67 -14.96
N THR A 210 13.24 9.53 -14.22
CA THR A 210 14.70 9.50 -14.16
C THR A 210 15.17 8.48 -13.13
N SER A 211 16.40 8.00 -13.26
CA SER A 211 17.00 7.07 -12.30
C SER A 211 17.14 7.68 -10.90
N HIS A 212 17.39 8.99 -10.81
CA HIS A 212 17.40 9.73 -9.53
C HIS A 212 16.02 9.74 -8.85
N GLN A 213 14.93 9.82 -9.60
CA GLN A 213 13.58 9.78 -9.01
C GLN A 213 13.11 8.37 -8.67
N THR A 214 13.67 7.33 -9.29
CA THR A 214 13.11 5.97 -9.18
C THR A 214 14.07 4.93 -8.65
N ILE A 215 15.30 4.87 -9.13
CA ILE A 215 16.29 3.87 -8.73
C ILE A 215 16.98 4.28 -7.44
N GLU A 216 17.38 5.55 -7.31
CA GLU A 216 18.09 6.05 -6.12
C GLU A 216 17.33 5.81 -4.81
N PRO A 217 16.00 6.04 -4.71
CA PRO A 217 15.24 5.72 -3.49
C PRO A 217 15.22 4.22 -3.13
N LEU A 218 15.46 3.33 -4.09
CA LEU A 218 15.40 1.88 -3.87
C LEU A 218 16.72 1.28 -3.38
N ILE A 219 17.85 1.95 -3.62
CA ILE A 219 19.18 1.50 -3.20
C ILE A 219 19.22 1.18 -1.69
N PRO A 220 18.85 2.09 -0.77
CA PRO A 220 18.88 1.77 0.67
C PRO A 220 17.86 0.70 1.08
N LEU A 221 16.77 0.54 0.32
CA LEU A 221 15.71 -0.42 0.64
C LEU A 221 16.12 -1.87 0.33
N LEU A 222 17.07 -2.08 -0.59
CA LEU A 222 17.68 -3.39 -0.83
C LEU A 222 18.49 -3.90 0.37
N ASP A 223 18.99 -3.00 1.22
CA ASP A 223 19.68 -3.33 2.47
C ASP A 223 18.76 -3.22 3.71
N SER A 224 17.44 -3.08 3.51
CA SER A 224 16.47 -3.00 4.61
C SER A 224 16.53 -4.24 5.51
N PRO A 225 16.43 -4.08 6.84
CA PRO A 225 16.35 -5.23 7.75
C PRO A 225 15.04 -6.01 7.62
N ALA A 226 14.04 -5.48 6.90
CA ALA A 226 12.77 -6.14 6.64
C ALA A 226 12.81 -6.90 5.30
N PRO A 227 12.80 -8.25 5.30
CA PRO A 227 12.89 -9.02 4.05
C PRO A 227 11.78 -8.72 3.05
N ALA A 228 10.58 -8.39 3.53
CA ALA A 228 9.46 -8.02 2.67
C ALA A 228 9.71 -6.70 1.91
N VAL A 229 10.44 -5.75 2.51
CA VAL A 229 10.85 -4.50 1.86
C VAL A 229 11.93 -4.78 0.81
N GLN A 230 12.96 -5.59 1.17
CA GLN A 230 13.99 -6.00 0.22
C GLN A 230 13.40 -6.71 -1.01
N GLN A 231 12.42 -7.60 -0.78
CA GLN A 231 11.74 -8.33 -1.84
C GLN A 231 11.06 -7.38 -2.83
N LEU A 232 10.26 -6.44 -2.32
CA LEU A 232 9.52 -5.51 -3.17
C LEU A 232 10.43 -4.49 -3.84
N ALA A 233 11.51 -4.05 -3.19
CA ALA A 233 12.51 -3.18 -3.81
C ALA A 233 13.20 -3.88 -4.99
N ALA A 234 13.62 -5.14 -4.82
CA ALA A 234 14.20 -5.93 -5.90
C ALA A 234 13.19 -6.25 -7.01
N GLU A 235 11.94 -6.54 -6.67
CA GLU A 235 10.86 -6.75 -7.64
C GLU A 235 10.56 -5.49 -8.45
N LEU A 236 10.43 -4.34 -7.80
CA LEU A 236 10.22 -3.05 -8.46
C LEU A 236 11.37 -2.70 -9.40
N LEU A 237 12.62 -2.90 -8.98
CA LEU A 237 13.78 -2.73 -9.85
C LEU A 237 13.71 -3.65 -11.07
N SER A 238 13.26 -4.90 -10.92
CA SER A 238 13.13 -5.81 -12.07
C SER A 238 12.13 -5.32 -13.12
N HIS A 239 11.12 -4.53 -12.72
CA HIS A 239 10.19 -3.88 -13.64
C HIS A 239 10.75 -2.59 -14.23
N LEU A 240 11.36 -1.72 -13.43
CA LEU A 240 11.96 -0.46 -13.88
C LEU A 240 13.09 -0.70 -14.88
N LEU A 241 13.95 -1.67 -14.60
CA LEU A 241 15.08 -2.02 -15.45
C LEU A 241 14.67 -2.72 -16.76
N MET A 242 13.38 -2.86 -17.07
CA MET A 242 12.95 -3.19 -18.42
C MET A 242 13.05 -2.00 -19.38
N GLU A 243 13.15 -0.78 -18.85
CA GLU A 243 13.27 0.46 -19.63
C GLU A 243 14.75 0.76 -19.93
N GLU A 244 15.09 0.85 -21.22
CA GLU A 244 16.48 0.93 -21.69
C GLU A 244 17.23 2.17 -21.16
N HIS A 245 16.54 3.30 -21.02
CA HIS A 245 17.16 4.54 -20.52
C HIS A 245 17.58 4.41 -19.04
N LEU A 246 16.84 3.64 -18.24
CA LEU A 246 17.19 3.36 -16.85
C LEU A 246 18.36 2.37 -16.76
N GLN A 247 18.39 1.34 -17.61
CA GLN A 247 19.49 0.36 -17.60
C GLN A 247 20.88 1.01 -17.80
N LYS A 248 20.96 2.03 -18.66
CA LYS A 248 22.21 2.70 -19.06
C LYS A 248 22.64 3.83 -18.14
N ASP A 249 21.79 4.23 -17.20
CA ASP A 249 22.08 5.34 -16.29
C ASP A 249 23.16 4.95 -15.27
N PRO A 250 24.17 5.81 -15.02
CA PRO A 250 25.20 5.55 -14.01
C PRO A 250 24.66 5.30 -12.59
N VAL A 251 23.49 5.85 -12.22
CA VAL A 251 22.85 5.58 -10.92
C VAL A 251 22.50 4.11 -10.78
N THR A 252 22.11 3.44 -11.87
CA THR A 252 21.78 2.00 -11.90
C THR A 252 22.95 1.11 -11.52
N GLN A 253 24.19 1.54 -11.76
CA GLN A 253 25.36 0.79 -11.31
C GLN A 253 25.36 0.59 -9.79
N GLN A 254 24.79 1.52 -9.02
CA GLN A 254 24.80 1.48 -7.56
C GLN A 254 23.87 0.40 -6.98
N VAL A 255 22.89 -0.10 -7.74
CA VAL A 255 22.03 -1.21 -7.25
C VAL A 255 22.72 -2.57 -7.36
N ILE A 256 23.82 -2.71 -8.12
CA ILE A 256 24.47 -4.00 -8.38
C ILE A 256 24.95 -4.65 -7.08
N GLY A 257 25.77 -3.95 -6.28
CA GLY A 257 26.29 -4.48 -5.02
C GLY A 257 25.18 -4.91 -4.04
N PRO A 258 24.19 -4.06 -3.73
CA PRO A 258 23.02 -4.45 -2.95
C PRO A 258 22.26 -5.65 -3.53
N LEU A 259 22.04 -5.72 -4.84
CA LEU A 259 21.38 -6.88 -5.47
C LEU A 259 22.19 -8.17 -5.33
N ILE A 260 23.53 -8.12 -5.42
CA ILE A 260 24.38 -9.29 -5.14
C ILE A 260 24.27 -9.73 -3.67
N ARG A 261 24.17 -8.79 -2.72
CA ARG A 261 23.91 -9.15 -1.30
C ARG A 261 22.56 -9.81 -1.11
N VAL A 262 21.50 -9.31 -1.76
CA VAL A 262 20.16 -9.92 -1.74
C VAL A 262 20.20 -11.32 -2.36
N LEU A 263 20.97 -11.52 -3.42
CA LEU A 263 21.21 -12.83 -4.04
C LEU A 263 21.93 -13.81 -3.08
N GLY A 264 22.86 -13.30 -2.26
CA GLY A 264 23.55 -14.07 -1.23
C GLY A 264 22.74 -14.33 0.05
N SER A 265 21.47 -13.89 0.13
CA SER A 265 20.66 -14.00 1.36
C SER A 265 20.25 -15.43 1.75
N GLY A 266 20.27 -16.37 0.80
CA GLY A 266 19.73 -17.73 0.99
C GLY A 266 18.21 -17.82 1.02
N ILE A 267 17.50 -16.70 0.82
CA ILE A 267 16.03 -16.66 0.78
C ILE A 267 15.58 -16.78 -0.68
N HIS A 268 15.00 -17.92 -1.06
CA HIS A 268 14.67 -18.24 -2.46
C HIS A 268 13.89 -17.14 -3.20
N ILE A 269 12.87 -16.56 -2.56
CA ILE A 269 12.07 -15.52 -3.21
C ILE A 269 12.89 -14.24 -3.47
N LEU A 270 13.75 -13.84 -2.53
CA LEU A 270 14.66 -12.70 -2.70
C LEU A 270 15.67 -12.95 -3.81
N GLN A 271 16.26 -14.15 -3.83
CA GLN A 271 17.19 -14.57 -4.89
C GLN A 271 16.54 -14.48 -6.26
N GLN A 272 15.31 -14.97 -6.41
CA GLN A 272 14.58 -14.89 -7.67
C GLN A 272 14.33 -13.44 -8.13
N ARG A 273 14.00 -12.53 -7.20
CA ARG A 273 13.79 -11.11 -7.53
C ARG A 273 15.10 -10.41 -7.89
N ALA A 274 16.16 -10.65 -7.12
CA ALA A 274 17.48 -10.09 -7.39
C ALA A 274 18.04 -10.55 -8.74
N VAL A 275 17.90 -11.84 -9.06
CA VAL A 275 18.25 -12.39 -10.37
C VAL A 275 17.53 -11.64 -11.48
N LYS A 276 16.21 -11.49 -11.40
CA LYS A 276 15.42 -10.84 -12.46
C LYS A 276 15.92 -9.42 -12.73
N ALA A 277 16.23 -8.66 -11.68
CA ALA A 277 16.79 -7.32 -11.81
C ALA A 277 18.20 -7.33 -12.44
N LEU A 278 19.09 -8.22 -11.98
CA LEU A 278 20.46 -8.35 -12.50
C LEU A 278 20.48 -8.77 -13.97
N VAL A 279 19.57 -9.67 -14.39
CA VAL A 279 19.43 -10.10 -15.79
C VAL A 279 19.16 -8.90 -16.70
N SER A 280 18.31 -7.98 -16.27
CA SER A 280 17.94 -6.80 -17.05
C SER A 280 19.10 -5.84 -17.33
N ILE A 281 20.19 -5.92 -16.55
CA ILE A 281 21.34 -5.03 -16.67
C ILE A 281 22.65 -5.75 -16.99
N ALA A 282 22.63 -7.08 -17.12
CA ALA A 282 23.82 -7.91 -17.28
C ALA A 282 24.60 -7.62 -18.57
N LEU A 283 23.91 -7.21 -19.65
CA LEU A 283 24.55 -6.84 -20.90
C LEU A 283 25.18 -5.45 -20.87
N ILE A 284 24.73 -4.58 -19.96
CA ILE A 284 25.23 -3.21 -19.83
C ILE A 284 26.40 -3.13 -18.85
N TRP A 285 26.30 -3.84 -17.72
CA TRP A 285 27.27 -3.78 -16.61
C TRP A 285 27.89 -5.15 -16.25
N PRO A 286 28.36 -5.96 -17.22
CA PRO A 286 28.86 -7.31 -16.93
C PRO A 286 30.11 -7.29 -16.02
N ASN A 287 30.98 -6.30 -16.20
CA ASN A 287 32.21 -6.17 -15.43
C ASN A 287 31.93 -5.79 -13.97
N GLU A 288 30.96 -4.90 -13.74
CA GLU A 288 30.57 -4.43 -12.42
C GLU A 288 29.90 -5.56 -11.65
N ILE A 289 29.02 -6.34 -12.30
CA ILE A 289 28.44 -7.55 -11.72
C ILE A 289 29.53 -8.55 -11.34
N ALA A 290 30.52 -8.77 -12.22
CA ALA A 290 31.63 -9.67 -11.92
C ALA A 290 32.50 -9.17 -10.76
N LYS A 291 32.83 -7.87 -10.71
CA LYS A 291 33.61 -7.23 -9.63
C LYS A 291 32.93 -7.35 -8.27
N GLU A 292 31.61 -7.22 -8.21
CA GLU A 292 30.82 -7.38 -6.99
C GLU A 292 30.64 -8.86 -6.57
N GLY A 293 31.27 -9.81 -7.28
CA GLY A 293 31.19 -11.24 -6.97
C GLY A 293 29.93 -11.94 -7.49
N GLY A 294 29.17 -11.29 -8.38
CA GLY A 294 27.91 -11.82 -8.88
C GLY A 294 28.02 -13.18 -9.56
N VAL A 295 29.15 -13.48 -10.22
CA VAL A 295 29.39 -14.80 -10.83
C VAL A 295 29.37 -15.92 -9.79
N SER A 296 29.98 -15.69 -8.62
CA SER A 296 30.03 -16.68 -7.55
C SER A 296 28.63 -16.92 -6.98
N GLU A 297 27.90 -15.84 -6.66
CA GLU A 297 26.57 -15.95 -6.08
C GLU A 297 25.55 -16.55 -7.06
N LEU A 298 25.59 -16.17 -8.34
CA LEU A 298 24.75 -16.77 -9.38
C LEU A 298 25.02 -18.27 -9.53
N SER A 299 26.30 -18.69 -9.48
CA SER A 299 26.67 -20.11 -9.55
C SER A 299 26.10 -20.90 -8.38
N LYS A 300 26.16 -20.35 -7.15
CA LYS A 300 25.55 -20.99 -5.96
C LYS A 300 24.06 -21.16 -6.12
N VAL A 301 23.36 -20.13 -6.59
CA VAL A 301 21.91 -20.17 -6.80
C VAL A 301 21.54 -21.20 -7.87
N ILE A 302 22.29 -21.29 -8.97
CA ILE A 302 22.06 -22.29 -10.02
C ILE A 302 22.29 -23.71 -9.50
N LEU A 303 23.33 -23.94 -8.69
CA LEU A 303 23.64 -25.24 -8.11
C LEU A 303 22.63 -25.68 -7.04
N GLN A 304 22.00 -24.72 -6.36
CA GLN A 304 20.99 -24.97 -5.34
C GLN A 304 19.57 -25.11 -5.91
N ALA A 305 19.33 -24.66 -7.14
CA ALA A 305 18.01 -24.68 -7.74
C ALA A 305 17.69 -26.02 -8.41
N ASP A 306 16.55 -26.58 -8.04
CA ASP A 306 15.80 -27.53 -8.88
C ASP A 306 15.48 -26.86 -10.24
N PRO A 307 15.31 -27.59 -11.37
CA PRO A 307 15.47 -27.13 -12.77
C PRO A 307 14.47 -26.07 -13.31
N SER A 308 13.84 -25.29 -12.44
CA SER A 308 12.83 -24.26 -12.70
C SER A 308 13.37 -22.82 -12.84
N LEU A 309 14.70 -22.60 -12.78
CA LEU A 309 15.28 -21.29 -13.08
C LEU A 309 15.17 -21.00 -14.60
N PRO A 310 14.77 -19.78 -15.01
CA PRO A 310 14.57 -19.47 -16.41
C PRO A 310 15.89 -19.52 -17.22
N PRO A 311 15.87 -19.95 -18.50
CA PRO A 311 17.07 -20.16 -19.34
C PRO A 311 18.01 -18.95 -19.48
N CYS A 312 17.50 -17.73 -19.26
CA CYS A 312 18.27 -16.49 -19.32
C CYS A 312 19.40 -16.39 -18.28
N LEU A 313 19.30 -17.11 -17.15
CA LEU A 313 20.37 -17.21 -16.14
C LEU A 313 21.60 -17.96 -16.63
N VAL A 314 21.39 -19.03 -17.40
CA VAL A 314 22.47 -19.82 -18.00
C VAL A 314 23.26 -18.95 -18.98
N GLY A 315 22.57 -18.06 -19.71
CA GLY A 315 23.19 -17.08 -20.61
C GLY A 315 24.07 -16.06 -19.89
N ILE A 316 23.69 -15.60 -18.69
CA ILE A 316 24.48 -14.65 -17.90
C ILE A 316 25.76 -15.30 -17.39
N CYS A 317 25.69 -16.53 -16.89
CA CYS A 317 26.90 -17.26 -16.55
C CYS A 317 27.82 -17.39 -17.78
N CYS A 318 27.29 -17.82 -18.94
CA CYS A 318 28.08 -17.90 -20.17
C CYS A 318 28.70 -16.56 -20.62
N PHE A 319 28.02 -15.43 -20.40
CA PHE A 319 28.53 -14.09 -20.73
C PHE A 319 29.59 -13.58 -19.73
N CYS A 320 29.48 -13.93 -18.45
CA CYS A 320 30.48 -13.57 -17.44
C CYS A 320 31.73 -14.48 -17.45
N PHE A 321 31.67 -15.65 -18.11
CA PHE A 321 32.79 -16.57 -18.29
C PHE A 321 33.56 -16.40 -19.62
N GLY A 322 33.14 -15.45 -20.48
CA GLY A 322 33.75 -15.16 -21.77
C GLY A 322 34.82 -14.07 -21.71
#